data_AF-A0A818GH90-F1
#
_entry.id   AF-A0A818GH90-F1
#
_cell.length_a   1.000
_cell.length_b   1.000
_cell.length_c   1.000
_cell.angle_alpha   90.00
_cell.angle_beta   90.00
_cell.angle_gamma   90.00
#
_symmetry.space_group_name_H-M   'P 1'
#
loop_
_entity.id
_entity.type
_entity.pdbx_description
1 polymer ?
#
loop_
_entity_poly.entity_id
_entity_poly.type
_entity_poly.pdbx_seq_one_letter_code
_entity_poly.pdbx_strand_id
1 'polypeptide(L)'
;MIQVTYNLERDDLICSICYDTLGTPLIQCQNANHFVCFGCIMKCKRSCPHCKTSKVFHNKQLEKHIKDQMVNCSNEGCQKMLFEWAAQEHIDVCPYKQYKCKFCDEFISMQSLNKHIKSTCTVNLMEQTKDDHSGSLALAPYHTTSARGYYFE
;
A
#
# COMPACT_ATOMS: atom_id res chain seq x y z
N MET A 1 39.73 9.76 -0.21
CA MET A 1 38.27 9.60 -0.06
C MET A 1 37.97 8.12 -0.21
N ILE A 2 37.33 7.47 0.76
CA ILE A 2 36.94 6.05 0.65
C ILE A 2 35.50 6.01 0.15
N GLN A 3 35.27 5.28 -0.95
CA GLN A 3 33.96 5.04 -1.51
C GLN A 3 33.63 3.55 -1.35
N VAL A 4 32.50 3.26 -0.71
CA VAL A 4 31.95 1.89 -0.61
C VAL A 4 30.73 1.83 -1.50
N THR A 5 30.72 0.92 -2.46
CA THR A 5 29.63 0.71 -3.41
C THR A 5 28.80 -0.49 -2.99
N TYR A 6 27.47 -0.32 -3.00
CA TYR A 6 26.50 -1.39 -2.78
C TYR A 6 25.74 -1.60 -4.09
N ASN A 7 25.76 -2.83 -4.62
CA ASN A 7 24.95 -3.19 -5.76
C ASN A 7 23.71 -3.90 -5.23
N LEU A 8 22.54 -3.33 -5.51
CA LEU A 8 21.24 -3.92 -5.19
C LEU A 8 20.47 -4.07 -6.48
N GLU A 9 19.90 -5.25 -6.66
CA GLU A 9 18.95 -5.52 -7.73
C GLU A 9 17.52 -5.26 -7.23
N ARG A 10 16.57 -5.25 -8.16
CA ARG A 10 15.14 -5.06 -7.83
C ARG A 10 14.68 -6.07 -6.78
N ASP A 11 15.08 -7.32 -6.92
CA ASP A 11 14.62 -8.43 -6.07
C ASP A 11 15.14 -8.31 -4.63
N ASP A 12 16.31 -7.69 -4.42
CA ASP A 12 16.80 -7.35 -3.08
C ASP A 12 15.89 -6.35 -2.36
N LEU A 13 15.13 -5.57 -3.12
CA LEU A 13 14.24 -4.53 -2.65
C LEU A 13 12.77 -5.00 -2.55
N ILE A 14 12.51 -6.30 -2.64
CA ILE A 14 11.19 -6.89 -2.44
C ILE A 14 11.08 -7.53 -1.05
N CYS A 15 10.02 -7.19 -0.33
CA CYS A 15 9.76 -7.77 0.98
C CYS A 15 9.32 -9.23 0.86
N SER A 16 10.13 -10.16 1.36
CA SER A 16 9.79 -11.60 1.41
C SER A 16 8.52 -12.01 2.19
N ILE A 17 7.85 -11.07 2.87
CA ILE A 17 6.63 -11.35 3.65
C ILE A 17 5.37 -10.91 2.90
N CYS A 18 5.37 -9.69 2.36
CA CYS A 18 4.20 -9.16 1.64
C CYS A 18 4.37 -9.17 0.11
N TYR A 19 5.54 -9.54 -0.38
CA TYR A 19 5.91 -9.55 -1.80
C TYR A 19 5.71 -8.20 -2.50
N ASP A 20 5.74 -7.12 -1.73
CA ASP A 20 5.67 -5.74 -2.22
C ASP A 20 7.07 -5.10 -2.13
N THR A 21 7.29 -4.08 -2.94
CA THR A 21 8.51 -3.27 -2.91
C THR A 21 8.70 -2.65 -1.53
N LEU A 22 9.91 -2.73 -1.00
CA LEU A 22 10.26 -2.19 0.31
C LEU A 22 10.09 -0.67 0.33
N GLY A 23 9.23 -0.22 1.25
CA GLY A 23 9.15 1.18 1.64
C GLY A 23 9.92 1.46 2.94
N THR A 24 10.06 2.73 3.26
CA THR A 24 10.57 3.18 4.56
C THR A 24 9.45 3.14 5.61
N PRO A 25 9.70 2.69 6.86
CA PRO A 25 10.98 2.21 7.37
C PRO A 25 11.37 0.78 6.91
N LEU A 26 12.60 0.62 6.46
CA LEU A 26 13.22 -0.62 6.01
C LEU A 26 13.99 -1.29 7.16
N ILE A 27 13.65 -2.55 7.45
CA ILE A 27 14.25 -3.31 8.54
C ILE A 27 15.20 -4.36 7.99
N GLN A 28 16.39 -4.47 8.59
CA GLN A 28 17.41 -5.46 8.26
C GLN A 28 17.74 -6.32 9.48
N CYS A 29 18.06 -7.60 9.26
CA CYS A 29 18.65 -8.45 10.30
C CYS A 29 20.18 -8.32 10.35
N GLN A 30 20.81 -8.55 11.50
CA GLN A 30 22.28 -8.48 11.62
C GLN A 30 23.05 -9.59 10.86
N ASN A 31 22.39 -10.68 10.48
CA ASN A 31 23.09 -11.88 9.98
C ASN A 31 23.39 -11.79 8.48
N ALA A 32 22.58 -11.05 7.73
CA ALA A 32 22.64 -10.97 6.27
C ALA A 32 21.82 -9.76 5.77
N ASN A 33 21.81 -9.54 4.46
CA ASN A 33 21.00 -8.54 3.77
C ASN A 33 19.54 -8.98 3.60
N HIS A 34 18.92 -9.45 4.67
CA HIS A 34 17.49 -9.75 4.65
C HIS A 34 16.70 -8.51 5.05
N PHE A 35 16.04 -7.91 4.06
CA PHE A 35 15.25 -6.72 4.23
C PHE A 35 13.75 -7.03 4.26
N VAL A 36 13.02 -6.35 5.14
CA VAL A 36 11.57 -6.49 5.30
C VAL A 36 10.94 -5.16 5.68
N CYS A 37 9.66 -4.97 5.34
CA CYS A 37 8.90 -3.80 5.77
C CYS A 37 8.75 -3.77 7.30
N PHE A 38 8.74 -2.57 7.90
CA PHE A 38 8.43 -2.40 9.32
C PHE A 38 7.13 -3.09 9.74
N GLY A 39 6.03 -2.87 9.02
CA GLY A 39 4.75 -3.51 9.34
C GLY A 39 4.79 -5.04 9.23
N CYS A 40 5.61 -5.59 8.33
CA CYS A 40 5.74 -7.04 8.16
C CYS A 40 6.55 -7.67 9.30
N ILE A 41 7.65 -7.07 9.73
CA ILE A 41 8.46 -7.63 10.82
C ILE A 41 7.73 -7.61 12.17
N MET A 42 6.81 -6.64 12.36
CA MET A 42 5.94 -6.59 13.54
C MET A 42 5.01 -7.80 13.60
N LYS A 43 4.47 -8.24 12.45
CA LYS A 43 3.66 -9.47 12.34
C LYS A 43 4.49 -10.73 12.58
N CYS A 44 5.81 -10.66 12.39
CA CYS A 44 6.76 -11.75 12.63
C CYS A 44 7.43 -11.71 14.01
N LYS A 45 6.78 -11.10 15.03
CA LYS A 45 7.30 -11.00 16.41
C LYS A 45 8.73 -10.43 16.49
N ARG A 46 9.06 -9.51 15.58
CA ARG A 46 10.40 -8.91 15.46
C ARG A 46 11.54 -9.92 15.22
N SER A 47 11.24 -11.04 14.56
CA SER A 47 12.24 -12.04 14.15
C SER A 47 12.35 -12.12 12.63
N CYS A 48 13.59 -12.16 12.14
CA CYS A 48 13.87 -12.30 10.71
C CYS A 48 13.23 -13.59 10.17
N PRO A 49 12.42 -13.53 9.10
CA PRO A 49 11.75 -14.71 8.56
C PRO A 49 12.73 -15.75 7.99
N HIS A 50 13.91 -15.32 7.55
CA HIS A 50 14.94 -16.17 6.95
C HIS A 50 15.87 -16.78 8.00
N CYS A 51 16.53 -15.94 8.80
CA CYS A 51 17.53 -16.40 9.78
C CYS A 51 16.96 -16.72 11.17
N LYS A 52 15.69 -16.41 11.44
CA LYS A 52 15.03 -16.53 12.75
C LYS A 52 15.67 -15.71 13.89
N THR A 53 16.63 -14.84 13.59
CA THR A 53 17.24 -13.94 14.58
C THR A 53 16.29 -12.82 14.99
N SER A 54 16.23 -12.50 16.29
CA SER A 54 15.51 -11.34 16.83
C SER A 54 16.32 -10.03 16.77
N LYS A 55 17.59 -10.11 16.36
CA LYS A 55 18.47 -8.96 16.20
C LYS A 55 18.21 -8.29 14.86
N VAL A 56 17.17 -7.47 14.83
CA VAL A 56 16.72 -6.68 13.67
C VAL A 56 16.82 -5.19 13.99
N PHE A 57 17.11 -4.36 12.99
CA PHE A 57 17.28 -2.92 13.15
C PHE A 57 16.80 -2.15 11.92
N HIS A 58 16.49 -0.87 12.11
CA HIS A 58 16.13 0.06 11.05
C HIS A 58 17.39 0.50 10.29
N ASN A 59 17.51 0.12 9.01
CA ASN A 59 18.68 0.46 8.20
C ASN A 59 18.53 1.84 7.55
N LYS A 60 18.70 2.89 8.36
CA LYS A 60 18.65 4.29 7.91
C LYS A 60 19.69 4.65 6.84
N GLN A 61 20.82 3.95 6.82
CA GLN A 61 21.87 4.22 5.83
C GLN A 61 21.42 3.77 4.45
N LEU A 62 20.88 2.54 4.34
CA LEU A 62 20.34 2.05 3.09
C LEU A 62 19.18 2.93 2.60
N GLU A 63 18.28 3.34 3.50
CA GLU A 63 17.20 4.27 3.14
C GLU A 63 17.73 5.56 2.52
N LYS A 64 18.80 6.13 3.09
CA LYS A 64 19.42 7.33 2.54
C LYS A 64 20.00 7.08 1.14
N HIS A 65 20.60 5.91 0.91
CA HIS A 65 21.16 5.55 -0.39
C HIS A 65 20.10 5.29 -1.48
N ILE A 66 18.98 4.68 -1.12
CA ILE A 66 17.91 4.37 -2.09
C ILE A 66 16.94 5.54 -2.29
N LYS A 67 16.89 6.51 -1.37
CA LYS A 67 15.93 7.64 -1.43
C LYS A 67 16.06 8.44 -2.73
N ASP A 68 17.28 8.67 -3.20
CA ASP A 68 17.54 9.43 -4.43
C ASP A 68 17.13 8.66 -5.70
N GLN A 69 16.82 7.36 -5.57
CA GLN A 69 16.29 6.50 -6.64
C GLN A 69 14.76 6.36 -6.59
N MET A 70 14.10 7.03 -5.63
CA MET A 70 12.66 6.99 -5.44
C MET A 70 12.01 8.29 -5.92
N VAL A 71 10.79 8.15 -6.43
CA VAL A 71 9.90 9.24 -6.85
C VAL A 71 8.70 9.33 -5.92
N ASN A 72 8.13 10.53 -5.80
CA ASN A 72 6.84 10.71 -5.12
C ASN A 72 5.70 10.14 -5.99
N CYS A 73 4.68 9.60 -5.35
CA CYS A 73 3.41 9.33 -6.02
C CYS A 73 2.84 10.62 -6.64
N SER A 74 2.29 10.52 -7.85
CA SER A 74 1.70 11.64 -8.59
C SER A 74 0.28 12.00 -8.13
N ASN A 75 -0.38 11.14 -7.34
CA ASN A 75 -1.72 11.42 -6.82
C ASN A 75 -1.66 12.42 -5.66
N GLU A 76 -2.45 13.50 -5.77
CA GLU A 76 -2.51 14.57 -4.78
C GLU A 76 -2.87 14.03 -3.38
N GLY A 77 -2.10 14.44 -2.37
CA GLY A 77 -2.27 14.00 -0.99
C GLY A 77 -1.56 12.68 -0.64
N CYS A 78 -1.06 11.93 -1.63
CA CYS A 78 -0.24 10.75 -1.35
C CYS A 78 1.21 11.14 -1.02
N GLN A 79 1.70 10.72 0.14
CA GLN A 79 3.09 10.95 0.59
C GLN A 79 4.01 9.74 0.37
N LYS A 80 3.56 8.74 -0.41
CA LYS A 80 4.35 7.52 -0.64
C LYS A 80 5.49 7.82 -1.62
N MET A 81 6.72 7.50 -1.20
CA MET A 81 7.90 7.45 -2.08
C MET A 81 8.12 6.02 -2.55
N LEU A 82 8.38 5.85 -3.85
CA LEU A 82 8.41 4.56 -4.53
C LEU A 82 9.55 4.55 -5.54
N PHE A 83 10.12 3.39 -5.81
CA PHE A 83 10.95 3.23 -7.00
C PHE A 83 10.10 3.39 -8.26
N GLU A 84 10.72 3.82 -9.37
CA GLU A 84 10.01 4.10 -10.62
C GLU A 84 9.15 2.93 -11.12
N TRP A 85 9.67 1.69 -11.02
CA TRP A 85 8.90 0.50 -11.41
C TRP A 85 7.66 0.27 -10.52
N ALA A 86 7.79 0.51 -9.22
CA ALA A 86 6.70 0.34 -8.25
C ALA A 86 5.71 1.52 -8.27
N ALA A 87 6.15 2.69 -8.73
CA ALA A 87 5.31 3.87 -8.87
C ALA A 87 4.19 3.64 -9.90
N GLN A 88 4.52 2.98 -11.02
CA GLN A 88 3.54 2.65 -12.07
C GLN A 88 2.43 1.74 -11.53
N GLU A 89 2.81 0.68 -10.81
CA GLU A 89 1.86 -0.24 -10.18
C GLU A 89 1.02 0.43 -9.09
N HIS A 90 1.64 1.32 -8.30
CA HIS A 90 0.97 2.02 -7.21
C HIS A 90 -0.12 2.98 -7.68
N ILE A 91 0.07 3.69 -8.81
CA ILE A 91 -0.84 4.74 -9.27
C ILE A 91 -2.28 4.24 -9.32
N ASP A 92 -2.50 3.02 -9.80
CA ASP A 92 -3.84 2.47 -9.98
C ASP A 92 -4.55 2.05 -8.70
N VAL A 93 -3.77 1.63 -7.71
CA VAL A 93 -4.28 1.19 -6.40
C VAL A 93 -4.13 2.26 -5.31
N CYS A 94 -3.67 3.45 -5.67
CA CYS A 94 -3.41 4.52 -4.72
C CYS A 94 -4.72 4.95 -4.03
N PRO A 95 -4.78 4.97 -2.69
CA PRO A 95 -5.97 5.42 -1.95
C PRO A 95 -6.34 6.89 -2.21
N TYR A 96 -5.38 7.69 -2.67
CA TYR A 96 -5.55 9.10 -3.00
C TYR A 96 -5.90 9.35 -4.48
N LYS A 97 -5.90 8.30 -5.32
CA LYS A 97 -6.35 8.41 -6.71
C LYS A 97 -7.76 8.97 -6.73
N GLN A 98 -7.97 10.00 -7.54
CA GLN A 98 -9.26 10.68 -7.68
C GLN A 98 -10.17 9.87 -8.60
N TYR A 99 -11.43 9.74 -8.20
CA TYR A 99 -12.49 9.07 -8.94
C TYR A 99 -13.65 10.03 -9.12
N LYS A 100 -14.18 10.09 -10.33
CA LYS A 100 -15.42 10.81 -10.61
C LYS A 100 -16.60 9.99 -10.11
N CYS A 101 -17.32 10.49 -9.12
CA CYS A 101 -18.56 9.87 -8.65
C CYS A 101 -19.57 9.81 -9.79
N LYS A 102 -20.16 8.64 -10.02
CA LYS A 102 -21.11 8.43 -11.12
C LYS A 102 -22.48 9.06 -10.87
N PHE A 103 -22.74 9.53 -9.66
CA PHE A 103 -24.04 10.02 -9.29
C PHE A 103 -24.11 11.54 -9.11
N CYS A 104 -23.05 12.16 -8.58
CA CYS A 104 -22.98 13.61 -8.38
C CYS A 104 -21.88 14.29 -9.20
N ASP A 105 -21.11 13.52 -9.99
CA ASP A 105 -19.99 13.99 -10.81
C ASP A 105 -18.81 14.65 -10.06
N GLU A 106 -18.82 14.68 -8.72
CA GLU A 106 -17.69 15.15 -7.91
C GLU A 106 -16.48 14.23 -8.00
N PHE A 107 -15.28 14.80 -7.91
CA PHE A 107 -14.04 14.04 -7.78
C PHE A 107 -13.74 13.77 -6.30
N ILE A 108 -13.66 12.49 -5.95
CA ILE A 108 -13.36 12.02 -4.59
C ILE A 108 -12.22 11.02 -4.64
N SER A 109 -11.33 11.06 -3.66
CA SER A 109 -10.29 10.04 -3.51
C SER A 109 -10.88 8.67 -3.20
N MET A 110 -10.21 7.60 -3.65
CA MET A 110 -10.65 6.22 -3.41
C MET A 110 -10.94 5.94 -1.92
N GLN A 111 -10.07 6.42 -1.02
CA GLN A 111 -10.25 6.23 0.42
C GLN A 111 -11.54 6.87 0.98
N SER A 112 -12.00 7.95 0.35
CA SER A 112 -13.17 8.72 0.79
C SER A 112 -14.43 8.32 0.05
N LEU A 113 -14.34 7.50 -1.00
CA LEU A 113 -15.46 7.14 -1.88
C LEU A 113 -16.63 6.50 -1.11
N ASN A 114 -16.34 5.55 -0.22
CA ASN A 114 -17.38 4.90 0.60
C ASN A 114 -18.09 5.89 1.55
N LYS A 115 -17.34 6.81 2.17
CA LYS A 115 -17.91 7.83 3.04
C LYS A 115 -18.78 8.78 2.21
N HIS A 116 -18.29 9.18 1.04
CA HIS A 116 -19.02 10.04 0.12
C HIS A 116 -20.38 9.43 -0.26
N ILE A 117 -20.39 8.24 -0.83
CA ILE A 117 -21.61 7.54 -1.29
C ILE A 117 -22.65 7.41 -0.17
N LYS A 118 -22.21 7.16 1.06
CA LYS A 118 -23.12 6.92 2.20
C LYS A 118 -23.71 8.18 2.82
N SER A 119 -23.04 9.32 2.73
CA SER A 119 -23.34 10.44 3.63
C SER A 119 -23.23 11.84 3.04
N THR A 120 -22.50 12.01 1.93
CA THR A 120 -22.27 13.35 1.35
C THR A 120 -22.54 13.42 -0.14
N CYS A 121 -22.91 12.32 -0.79
CA CYS A 121 -23.32 12.34 -2.18
C CYS A 121 -24.64 13.10 -2.32
N THR A 122 -24.73 13.99 -3.31
CA THR A 122 -25.93 14.80 -3.55
C THR A 122 -27.14 13.97 -3.95
N VAL A 123 -26.93 12.72 -4.37
CA VAL A 123 -27.97 11.70 -4.41
C VAL A 123 -27.95 10.88 -3.12
N ASN A 124 -29.04 10.93 -2.36
CA ASN A 124 -29.24 9.98 -1.28
C ASN A 124 -29.54 8.60 -1.89
N LEU A 125 -28.54 7.71 -1.97
CA LEU A 125 -28.81 6.29 -2.28
C LEU A 125 -29.76 5.64 -1.26
N MET A 126 -29.91 6.23 -0.06
CA MET A 126 -30.84 5.75 0.95
C MET A 126 -32.31 5.93 0.55
N GLU A 127 -32.64 6.78 -0.43
CA GLU A 127 -34.02 7.01 -0.88
C GLU A 127 -34.52 5.98 -1.93
N GLN A 128 -33.65 5.12 -2.47
CA GLN A 128 -34.03 4.14 -3.51
C GLN A 128 -34.33 2.72 -3.00
N THR A 129 -34.42 2.49 -1.69
CA THR A 129 -34.71 1.14 -1.14
C THR A 129 -36.20 0.87 -0.88
N LYS A 130 -37.10 1.77 -1.27
CA LYS A 130 -38.55 1.58 -1.04
C LYS A 130 -39.36 1.12 -2.24
N ASP A 131 -38.86 1.30 -3.46
CA ASP A 131 -39.60 0.92 -4.67
C ASP A 131 -38.64 0.20 -5.62
N ASP A 132 -38.59 -1.12 -5.53
CA ASP A 132 -38.61 -2.02 -6.69
C ASP A 132 -38.34 -3.46 -6.25
N HIS A 133 -39.44 -4.19 -6.08
CA HIS A 133 -39.45 -5.62 -6.27
C HIS A 133 -39.02 -5.91 -7.72
N SER A 134 -38.15 -6.91 -7.89
CA SER A 134 -37.78 -7.60 -9.14
C SER A 134 -36.77 -6.91 -10.08
N GLY A 135 -35.48 -7.06 -9.76
CA GLY A 135 -34.39 -6.89 -10.71
C GLY A 135 -33.12 -7.54 -10.19
N SER A 136 -32.87 -8.80 -10.55
CA SER A 136 -31.67 -9.54 -10.15
C SER A 136 -30.43 -8.92 -10.77
N LEU A 137 -29.68 -8.13 -9.98
CA LEU A 137 -28.29 -7.82 -10.28
C LEU A 137 -27.48 -9.10 -10.04
N ALA A 138 -27.21 -9.83 -11.12
CA ALA A 138 -26.23 -10.89 -11.12
C ALA A 138 -24.84 -10.30 -10.84
N LEU A 139 -24.48 -10.25 -9.56
CA LEU A 139 -23.11 -10.07 -9.13
C LEU A 139 -22.32 -11.30 -9.60
N ALA A 140 -21.41 -11.10 -10.56
CA ALA A 140 -20.42 -12.11 -10.89
C ALA A 140 -19.65 -12.49 -9.61
N PRO A 141 -19.39 -13.79 -9.36
CA PRO A 141 -18.80 -14.24 -8.11
C PRO A 141 -17.35 -13.76 -8.03
N TYR A 142 -17.09 -12.79 -7.15
CA TYR A 142 -15.75 -12.51 -6.70
C TYR A 142 -15.33 -13.66 -5.77
N HIS A 143 -14.32 -14.41 -6.19
CA HIS A 143 -13.73 -15.44 -5.34
C HIS A 143 -13.18 -14.79 -4.07
N THR A 144 -13.70 -15.26 -2.93
CA THR A 144 -13.24 -14.92 -1.59
C THR A 144 -11.88 -15.55 -1.33
N THR A 145 -10.83 -14.73 -1.26
CA THR A 145 -9.63 -15.07 -0.49
C THR A 145 -9.38 -14.01 0.58
N SER A 146 -9.84 -14.37 1.79
CA SER A 146 -9.22 -14.12 3.09
C SER A 146 -8.85 -12.69 3.50
N ALA A 147 -9.76 -12.13 4.31
CA ALA A 147 -9.57 -11.24 5.46
C ALA A 147 -8.15 -10.73 5.81
N ARG A 148 -8.02 -9.40 5.90
CA ARG A 148 -7.48 -8.75 7.11
C ARG A 148 -7.77 -7.24 7.09
N GLY A 149 -8.58 -6.81 8.05
CA GLY A 149 -8.94 -5.42 8.28
C GLY A 149 -7.76 -4.56 8.73
N TYR A 150 -7.87 -3.27 8.41
CA TYR A 150 -7.06 -2.22 9.00
C TYR A 150 -8.00 -1.25 9.71
N TYR A 151 -7.96 -1.28 11.04
CA TYR A 151 -8.34 -0.16 11.88
C TYR A 151 -7.22 0.89 11.77
N PHE A 152 -7.62 2.15 11.58
CA PHE A 152 -6.76 3.31 11.75
C PHE A 152 -6.83 3.74 13.23
N GLU A 153 -5.66 3.83 13.87
CA GLU A 153 -5.36 4.76 14.96
C GLU A 153 -4.07 5.49 14.59
#